data_AF-A0A8T5R0F9-F1
#
_entry.id   AF-A0A8T5R0F9-F1
#
_cell.length_a   1.000
_cell.length_b   1.000
_cell.length_c   1.000
_cell.angle_alpha   90.00
_cell.angle_beta   90.00
_cell.angle_gamma   90.00
#
_symmetry.space_group_name_H-M   'P 1'
#
loop_
_entity.id
_entity.type
_entity.pdbx_description
1 polymer ?
#
loop_
_entity_poly.entity_id
_entity_poly.type
_entity_poly.pdbx_seq_one_letter_code
_entity_poly.pdbx_strand_id
1 'polypeptide(L)'
;MPGSERKKPIVPAAQRPAVVNPMTVHILQTDPQSIALEQSYPTDPDTLYATLLQPPHLVNWCALPGQTCRIERWEPAEGGTFTLVLDEAATGKGTRVHGDLTVLDPPRRIEAVLRADGSDDEGQRIVVTLAERGDLALLRLQHHGLVDAEAIETAAAAWQLRLDRLTGELPPTQPLVSVRGRHGT
;
A
#
# COMPACT_ATOMS: atom_id res chain seq x y z
N MET A 1 41.85 43.68 -30.36
CA MET A 1 42.05 42.22 -30.45
C MET A 1 43.26 41.86 -29.60
N PRO A 2 43.08 41.76 -28.28
CA PRO A 2 43.10 40.48 -27.53
C PRO A 2 41.97 40.49 -26.46
N GLY A 3 41.66 39.46 -25.65
CA GLY A 3 42.19 38.12 -25.46
C GLY A 3 41.26 37.34 -24.51
N SER A 4 41.03 36.07 -24.86
CA SER A 4 40.85 34.90 -24.00
C SER A 4 40.11 35.01 -22.65
N GLU A 5 38.85 34.56 -22.61
CA GLU A 5 38.22 34.04 -21.38
C GLU A 5 38.09 32.50 -21.49
N ARG A 6 38.90 31.79 -20.69
CA ARG A 6 38.81 30.33 -20.54
C ARG A 6 37.64 29.99 -19.60
N LYS A 7 36.55 29.46 -20.15
CA LYS A 7 35.48 28.84 -19.35
C LYS A 7 36.01 27.57 -18.66
N LYS A 8 36.04 27.58 -17.32
CA LYS A 8 36.26 26.38 -16.48
C LYS A 8 35.15 25.35 -16.75
N PRO A 9 35.45 24.06 -16.89
CA PRO A 9 34.43 23.02 -16.92
C PRO A 9 33.78 22.91 -15.54
N ILE A 10 32.46 23.11 -15.51
CA ILE A 10 31.61 22.82 -14.36
C ILE A 10 31.57 21.30 -14.25
N VAL A 11 32.22 20.77 -13.22
CA VAL A 11 32.10 19.37 -12.79
C VAL A 11 30.65 19.16 -12.34
N PRO A 12 29.89 18.18 -12.87
CA PRO A 12 28.57 17.88 -12.34
C PRO A 12 28.72 17.41 -10.89
N ALA A 13 28.03 18.06 -9.97
CA ALA A 13 27.93 17.64 -8.59
C ALA A 13 27.45 16.18 -8.55
N ALA A 14 28.21 15.32 -7.86
CA ALA A 14 27.79 13.98 -7.52
C ALA A 14 26.41 14.05 -6.88
N GLN A 15 25.43 13.42 -7.52
CA GLN A 15 24.10 13.22 -6.96
C GLN A 15 24.28 12.40 -5.68
N ARG A 16 24.07 13.06 -4.53
CA ARG A 16 23.79 12.37 -3.27
C ARG A 16 22.68 11.35 -3.52
N PRO A 17 22.76 10.11 -3.02
CA PRO A 17 21.62 9.21 -3.11
C PRO A 17 20.45 9.90 -2.42
N ALA A 18 19.39 10.15 -3.18
CA ALA A 18 18.13 10.58 -2.63
C ALA A 18 17.74 9.55 -1.57
N VAL A 19 17.46 10.02 -0.36
CA VAL A 19 16.73 9.22 0.62
C VAL A 19 15.45 8.79 -0.10
N VAL A 20 15.36 7.50 -0.44
CA VAL A 20 14.27 6.94 -1.24
C VAL A 20 13.05 6.85 -0.32
N ASN A 21 12.38 7.96 -0.17
CA ASN A 21 10.96 7.98 0.12
C ASN A 21 10.38 9.23 -0.51
N PRO A 22 9.59 9.03 -1.56
CA PRO A 22 8.29 9.66 -1.52
C PRO A 22 7.22 8.63 -1.84
N MET A 23 6.35 8.34 -0.87
CA MET A 23 4.98 7.92 -1.19
C MET A 23 4.46 8.93 -2.21
N THR A 24 4.44 8.56 -3.49
CA THR A 24 3.99 9.45 -4.54
C THR A 24 2.53 9.16 -4.74
N VAL A 25 1.71 9.92 -4.00
CA VAL A 25 0.26 9.87 -4.18
C VAL A 25 -0.05 10.53 -5.51
N HIS A 26 -0.09 9.70 -6.55
CA HIS A 26 -0.75 10.08 -7.78
C HIS A 26 -2.23 9.82 -7.58
N ILE A 27 -3.01 10.88 -7.29
CA ILE A 27 -4.46 10.80 -7.43
C ILE A 27 -4.75 10.68 -8.93
N LEU A 28 -4.64 9.47 -9.45
CA LEU A 28 -5.09 9.15 -10.80
C LEU A 28 -6.59 8.95 -10.68
N GLN A 29 -7.34 10.06 -10.69
CA GLN A 29 -8.79 10.00 -10.89
C GLN A 29 -9.02 9.39 -12.28
N THR A 30 -9.21 8.08 -12.28
CA THR A 30 -9.57 7.31 -13.48
C THR A 30 -11.09 7.36 -13.68
N ASP A 31 -11.84 7.61 -12.60
CA ASP A 31 -13.27 7.90 -12.57
C ASP A 31 -13.57 9.01 -11.56
N PRO A 32 -14.68 9.75 -11.70
CA PRO A 32 -15.07 10.81 -10.76
C PRO A 32 -15.39 10.29 -9.35
N GLN A 33 -15.57 8.98 -9.19
CA GLN A 33 -15.93 8.30 -7.94
C GLN A 33 -14.86 7.29 -7.50
N SER A 34 -13.61 7.54 -7.91
CA SER A 34 -12.48 6.70 -7.54
C SER A 34 -11.23 7.49 -7.15
N ILE A 35 -10.42 6.85 -6.31
CA ILE A 35 -9.06 7.27 -6.02
C ILE A 35 -8.09 6.17 -6.42
N ALA A 36 -6.89 6.58 -6.79
CA ALA A 36 -5.76 5.68 -6.97
C ALA A 36 -4.60 6.18 -6.10
N LEU A 37 -3.83 5.25 -5.54
CA LEU A 37 -2.59 5.53 -4.83
C LEU A 37 -1.50 4.57 -5.31
N GLU A 38 -0.25 5.03 -5.34
CA GLU A 38 0.92 4.21 -5.67
C GLU A 38 1.99 4.37 -4.58
N GLN A 39 2.55 3.27 -4.10
CA GLN A 39 3.63 3.26 -3.12
C GLN A 39 4.62 2.13 -3.38
N SER A 40 5.91 2.42 -3.20
CA SER A 40 6.97 1.42 -3.33
C SER A 40 7.46 1.00 -1.94
N TYR A 41 7.74 -0.29 -1.77
CA TYR A 41 8.18 -0.87 -0.50
C TYR A 41 9.52 -1.61 -0.69
N PRO A 42 10.43 -1.57 0.30
CA PRO A 42 11.74 -2.23 0.25
C PRO A 42 11.64 -3.74 0.52
N THR A 43 10.87 -4.43 -0.32
CA THR A 43 10.58 -5.87 -0.24
C THR A 43 10.23 -6.40 -1.63
N ASP A 44 10.08 -7.71 -1.79
CA ASP A 44 9.57 -8.33 -3.01
C ASP A 44 8.02 -8.42 -3.01
N PRO A 45 7.38 -8.54 -4.19
CA PRO A 45 5.92 -8.60 -4.28
C PRO A 45 5.29 -9.77 -3.50
N ASP A 46 5.95 -10.93 -3.41
CA ASP A 46 5.43 -12.09 -2.67
C ASP A 46 5.34 -11.81 -1.17
N THR A 47 6.40 -11.23 -0.60
CA THR A 47 6.41 -10.80 0.80
C THR A 47 5.34 -9.75 1.06
N LEU A 48 5.25 -8.72 0.21
CA LEU A 48 4.23 -7.67 0.34
C LEU A 48 2.81 -8.25 0.26
N TYR A 49 2.57 -9.15 -0.70
CA TYR A 49 1.29 -9.85 -0.86
C TYR A 49 0.91 -10.62 0.41
N ALA A 50 1.86 -11.37 0.96
CA ALA A 50 1.64 -12.13 2.19
C ALA A 50 1.32 -11.21 3.37
N THR A 51 2.07 -10.12 3.55
CA THR A 51 1.85 -9.14 4.64
C THR A 51 0.47 -8.48 4.55
N LEU A 52 -0.04 -8.21 3.34
CA LEU A 52 -1.38 -7.65 3.15
C LEU A 52 -2.49 -8.56 3.67
N LEU A 53 -2.32 -9.88 3.59
CA LEU A 53 -3.36 -10.87 3.90
C LEU A 53 -3.17 -11.62 5.23
N GLN A 54 -1.97 -11.57 5.80
CA GLN A 54 -1.66 -12.28 7.04
C GLN A 54 -2.31 -11.59 8.25
N PRO A 55 -3.16 -12.29 9.03
CA PRO A 55 -3.90 -11.69 10.14
C PRO A 55 -3.09 -10.85 11.13
N PRO A 56 -1.88 -11.26 11.56
CA PRO A 56 -1.08 -10.47 12.51
C PRO A 56 -0.69 -9.10 11.95
N HIS A 57 -0.43 -9.01 10.65
CA HIS A 57 -0.06 -7.76 9.97
C HIS A 57 -1.30 -6.95 9.62
N LEU A 58 -2.35 -7.62 9.13
CA LEU A 58 -3.62 -7.03 8.74
C LEU A 58 -4.23 -6.15 9.85
N VAL A 59 -4.25 -6.63 11.09
CA VAL A 59 -4.79 -5.85 12.21
C VAL A 59 -3.99 -4.58 12.52
N ASN A 60 -2.69 -4.56 12.19
CA ASN A 60 -1.83 -3.43 12.51
C ASN A 60 -1.87 -2.36 11.42
N TRP A 61 -1.76 -2.74 10.15
CA TRP A 61 -1.73 -1.78 9.05
C TRP A 61 -3.12 -1.23 8.71
N CYS A 62 -4.20 -2.01 8.92
CA CYS A 62 -5.56 -1.59 8.59
C CYS A 62 -6.11 -0.52 9.56
N ALA A 63 -5.64 -0.51 10.81
CA ALA A 63 -6.06 0.46 11.81
C ALA A 63 -5.50 1.87 11.53
N LEU A 64 -6.31 2.91 11.70
CA LEU A 64 -5.82 4.29 11.70
C LEU A 64 -5.16 4.66 13.04
N PRO A 65 -4.39 5.77 13.13
CA PRO A 65 -3.90 6.28 14.40
C PRO A 65 -5.05 6.49 15.40
N GLY A 66 -4.91 5.96 16.62
CA GLY A 66 -5.97 6.01 17.64
C GLY A 66 -7.07 4.96 17.47
N GLN A 67 -6.97 4.06 16.48
CA GLN A 67 -7.86 2.91 16.32
C GLN A 67 -7.15 1.59 16.61
N THR A 68 -7.94 0.57 16.96
CA THR A 68 -7.56 -0.84 16.91
C THR A 68 -8.37 -1.55 15.84
N CYS A 69 -7.78 -2.56 15.19
CA CYS A 69 -8.49 -3.43 14.26
C CYS A 69 -8.60 -4.83 14.86
N ARG A 70 -9.79 -5.41 14.79
CA ARG A 70 -10.06 -6.81 15.16
C ARG A 70 -10.64 -7.55 13.97
N ILE A 71 -10.14 -8.76 13.75
CA ILE A 71 -10.70 -9.68 12.75
C ILE A 71 -11.79 -10.51 13.44
N GLU A 72 -13.02 -10.43 12.94
CA GLU A 72 -14.10 -11.33 13.37
C GLU A 72 -14.30 -12.51 12.41
N ARG A 73 -14.07 -12.29 11.11
CA ARG A 73 -14.07 -13.33 10.09
C ARG A 73 -12.97 -13.04 9.08
N TRP A 74 -12.26 -14.09 8.67
CA TRP A 74 -11.20 -13.99 7.66
C TRP A 74 -11.07 -15.30 6.90
N GLU A 75 -11.45 -15.26 5.63
CA GLU A 75 -11.33 -16.39 4.70
C GLU A 75 -10.49 -15.92 3.51
N PRO A 76 -9.15 -15.98 3.59
CA PRO A 76 -8.24 -15.48 2.56
C PRO A 76 -8.17 -16.43 1.35
N ALA A 77 -9.32 -16.61 0.70
CA ALA A 77 -9.49 -17.37 -0.53
C ALA A 77 -10.36 -16.55 -1.50
N GLU A 78 -10.21 -16.80 -2.80
CA GLU A 78 -11.12 -16.22 -3.79
C GLU A 78 -12.56 -16.67 -3.52
N GLY A 79 -13.50 -15.72 -3.51
CA GLY A 79 -14.89 -15.93 -3.07
C GLY A 79 -15.07 -16.04 -1.55
N GLY A 80 -13.98 -15.97 -0.78
CA GLY A 80 -14.01 -15.90 0.68
C GLY A 80 -14.50 -14.54 1.16
N THR A 81 -14.86 -14.48 2.44
CA THR A 81 -15.39 -13.26 3.04
C THR A 81 -14.57 -12.83 4.25
N PHE A 82 -14.71 -11.56 4.61
CA PHE A 82 -14.07 -11.02 5.80
C PHE A 82 -15.00 -10.12 6.59
N THR A 83 -14.68 -9.95 7.86
CA THR A 83 -15.30 -8.98 8.74
C THR A 83 -14.24 -8.42 9.67
N LEU A 84 -14.05 -7.11 9.58
CA LEU A 84 -13.14 -6.33 10.40
C LEU A 84 -13.94 -5.36 11.27
N VAL A 85 -13.48 -5.15 12.49
CA VAL A 85 -14.02 -4.13 13.39
C VAL A 85 -12.91 -3.14 13.70
N LEU A 86 -13.14 -1.88 13.38
CA LEU A 86 -12.25 -0.75 13.63
C LEU A 86 -12.78 0.02 14.84
N ASP A 87 -12.19 -0.19 16.01
CA ASP A 87 -12.59 0.45 17.27
C ASP A 87 -11.76 1.71 17.51
N GLU A 88 -12.43 2.85 17.74
CA GLU A 88 -11.78 4.09 18.18
C GLU A 88 -11.46 4.03 19.67
N ALA A 89 -10.18 4.11 20.03
CA ALA A 89 -9.74 3.97 21.42
C ALA A 89 -10.28 5.09 22.34
N ALA A 90 -10.48 6.29 21.81
CA ALA A 90 -10.91 7.45 22.57
C ALA A 90 -12.42 7.46 22.89
N THR A 91 -13.25 6.92 21.98
CA THR A 91 -14.70 6.99 22.06
C THR A 91 -15.35 5.64 22.36
N GLY A 92 -14.61 4.54 22.16
CA GLY A 92 -15.14 3.18 22.24
C GLY A 92 -16.13 2.84 21.13
N LYS A 93 -16.27 3.70 20.11
CA LYS A 93 -17.13 3.43 18.95
C LYS A 93 -16.39 2.53 17.96
N GLY A 94 -17.06 1.46 17.54
CA GLY A 94 -16.57 0.53 16.54
C GLY A 94 -17.28 0.73 15.21
N THR A 95 -16.52 0.80 14.12
CA THR A 95 -17.06 0.63 12.76
C THR A 95 -16.80 -0.79 12.31
N ARG A 96 -17.87 -1.53 12.01
CA ARG A 96 -17.76 -2.85 11.43
C ARG A 96 -17.78 -2.74 9.90
N VAL A 97 -16.81 -3.38 9.27
CA VAL A 97 -16.67 -3.46 7.82
C VAL A 97 -16.68 -4.94 7.44
N HIS A 98 -17.54 -5.30 6.49
CA HIS A 98 -17.59 -6.65 5.95
C HIS A 98 -17.35 -6.61 4.45
N GLY A 99 -16.91 -7.72 3.88
CA GLY A 99 -16.65 -7.75 2.44
C GLY A 99 -16.34 -9.13 1.90
N ASP A 100 -16.24 -9.16 0.58
CA ASP A 100 -15.99 -10.34 -0.24
C ASP A 100 -14.64 -10.18 -0.93
N LEU A 101 -13.77 -11.19 -0.84
CA LEU A 101 -12.51 -11.26 -1.59
C LEU A 101 -12.79 -11.82 -2.98
N THR A 102 -13.06 -10.93 -3.94
CA THR A 102 -13.51 -11.32 -5.27
C THR A 102 -12.40 -11.87 -6.16
N VAL A 103 -11.15 -11.47 -5.93
CA VAL A 103 -9.97 -11.98 -6.65
C VAL A 103 -8.80 -12.08 -5.69
N LEU A 104 -8.13 -13.23 -5.65
CA LEU A 104 -6.83 -13.41 -5.03
C LEU A 104 -5.90 -14.14 -6.00
N ASP A 105 -5.02 -13.38 -6.67
CA ASP A 105 -4.04 -13.89 -7.64
C ASP A 105 -2.63 -13.59 -7.12
N PRO A 106 -2.01 -14.50 -6.33
CA PRO A 106 -0.70 -14.27 -5.76
C PRO A 106 0.42 -14.23 -6.82
N PRO A 107 1.45 -13.38 -6.64
CA PRO A 107 1.55 -12.27 -5.69
C PRO A 107 0.99 -10.95 -6.26
N ARG A 108 0.20 -10.99 -7.33
CA ARG A 108 -0.01 -9.87 -8.25
C ARG A 108 -1.23 -9.02 -7.94
N ARG A 109 -2.30 -9.60 -7.40
CA ARG A 109 -3.58 -8.91 -7.31
C ARG A 109 -4.46 -9.39 -6.17
N ILE A 110 -5.08 -8.43 -5.49
CA ILE A 110 -6.12 -8.62 -4.49
C ILE A 110 -7.28 -7.71 -4.90
N GLU A 111 -8.49 -8.26 -4.93
CA GLU A 111 -9.70 -7.46 -5.05
C GLU A 111 -10.67 -7.80 -3.95
N ALA A 112 -11.31 -6.75 -3.44
CA ALA A 112 -12.35 -6.86 -2.44
C ALA A 112 -13.50 -5.93 -2.75
N VAL A 113 -14.71 -6.35 -2.40
CA VAL A 113 -15.87 -5.46 -2.27
C VAL A 113 -16.17 -5.32 -0.79
N LEU A 114 -16.10 -4.09 -0.27
CA LEU A 114 -16.33 -3.79 1.13
C LEU A 114 -17.62 -3.00 1.33
N ARG A 115 -18.27 -3.23 2.46
CA ARG A 115 -19.53 -2.60 2.86
C ARG A 115 -19.43 -2.21 4.33
N ALA A 116 -19.89 -1.00 4.62
CA ALA A 116 -20.11 -0.60 5.99
C ALA A 116 -21.31 -1.37 6.56
N ASP A 117 -21.25 -1.73 7.84
CA ASP A 117 -22.36 -2.38 8.52
C ASP A 117 -23.62 -1.52 8.48
N GLY A 118 -24.75 -2.12 8.09
CA GLY A 118 -26.04 -1.42 7.91
C GLY A 118 -26.18 -0.59 6.64
N SER A 119 -25.24 -0.66 5.69
CA SER A 119 -25.41 -0.05 4.36
C SER A 119 -26.11 -0.98 3.37
N ASP A 120 -27.06 -0.44 2.61
CA ASP A 120 -27.73 -1.11 1.49
C ASP A 120 -27.03 -0.84 0.14
N ASP A 121 -25.83 -0.25 0.14
CA ASP A 121 -25.07 0.02 -1.08
C ASP A 121 -24.49 -1.25 -1.73
N GLU A 122 -24.20 -1.18 -3.03
CA GLU A 122 -23.60 -2.29 -3.79
C GLU A 122 -22.19 -2.66 -3.29
N GLY A 123 -21.60 -1.86 -2.41
CA GLY A 123 -20.25 -1.98 -1.88
C GLY A 123 -19.24 -1.12 -2.61
N GLN A 124 -18.19 -0.75 -1.90
CA GLN A 124 -17.03 -0.07 -2.46
C GLN A 124 -16.01 -1.11 -2.92
N ARG A 125 -15.47 -0.96 -4.12
CA ARG A 125 -14.51 -1.92 -4.67
C ARG A 125 -13.08 -1.44 -4.44
N ILE A 126 -12.26 -2.28 -3.84
CA ILE A 126 -10.82 -2.09 -3.69
C ILE A 126 -10.09 -3.04 -4.63
N VAL A 127 -9.16 -2.49 -5.41
CA VAL A 127 -8.25 -3.26 -6.26
C VAL A 127 -6.83 -2.92 -5.86
N VAL A 128 -6.09 -3.91 -5.42
CA VAL A 128 -4.65 -3.80 -5.15
C VAL A 128 -3.91 -4.63 -6.18
N THR A 129 -2.93 -4.00 -6.84
CA THR A 129 -2.00 -4.70 -7.74
C THR A 129 -0.58 -4.50 -7.28
N LEU A 130 0.21 -5.56 -7.36
CA LEU A 130 1.62 -5.56 -7.00
C LEU A 130 2.47 -5.86 -8.24
N ALA A 131 3.59 -5.16 -8.37
CA ALA A 131 4.55 -5.37 -9.43
C ALA A 131 5.98 -5.18 -8.92
N GLU A 132 6.94 -5.79 -9.58
CA GLU A 132 8.36 -5.52 -9.33
C GLU A 132 8.75 -4.13 -9.84
N ARG A 133 9.58 -3.40 -9.07
CA ARG A 133 10.17 -2.12 -9.47
C ARG A 133 11.63 -2.06 -9.02
N GLY A 134 12.50 -2.76 -9.75
CA GLY A 134 13.89 -2.94 -9.34
C GLY A 134 13.94 -3.83 -8.08
N ASP A 135 14.65 -3.39 -7.04
CA ASP A 135 14.74 -4.10 -5.75
C ASP A 135 13.56 -3.78 -4.81
N LEU A 136 12.49 -3.16 -5.32
CA LEU A 136 11.30 -2.76 -4.58
C LEU A 136 10.05 -3.45 -5.12
N ALA A 137 9.04 -3.59 -4.26
CA ALA A 137 7.68 -3.96 -4.64
C ALA A 137 6.86 -2.68 -4.81
N LEU A 138 6.18 -2.56 -5.95
CA LEU A 138 5.27 -1.47 -6.26
C LEU A 138 3.83 -1.91 -5.98
N LEU A 139 3.20 -1.25 -5.02
CA LEU A 139 1.77 -1.38 -4.74
C LEU A 139 1.01 -0.27 -5.46
N ARG A 140 -0.05 -0.65 -6.17
CA ARG A 140 -1.06 0.28 -6.68
C ARG A 140 -2.40 -0.09 -6.10
N LEU A 141 -3.04 0.87 -5.45
CA LEU A 141 -4.37 0.73 -4.88
C LEU A 141 -5.35 1.58 -5.67
N GLN A 142 -6.51 1.01 -6.00
CA GLN A 142 -7.66 1.73 -6.51
C GLN A 142 -8.85 1.48 -5.60
N HIS A 143 -9.61 2.53 -5.33
CA HIS A 143 -10.82 2.47 -4.53
C HIS A 143 -11.95 3.14 -5.32
N HIS A 144 -12.98 2.38 -5.64
CA HIS A 144 -14.14 2.79 -6.44
C HIS A 144 -15.43 2.77 -5.61
N GLY A 145 -16.43 3.54 -6.05
CA GLY A 145 -17.73 3.60 -5.40
C GLY A 145 -17.83 4.71 -4.34
N LEU A 146 -16.98 5.75 -4.45
CA LEU A 146 -16.99 6.89 -3.54
C LEU A 146 -18.07 7.88 -3.96
N VAL A 147 -18.95 8.23 -3.02
CA VAL A 147 -20.22 8.91 -3.32
C VAL A 147 -20.06 10.39 -3.70
N ASP A 148 -19.05 11.07 -3.16
CA ASP A 148 -18.78 12.49 -3.41
C ASP A 148 -17.29 12.84 -3.17
N ALA A 149 -16.96 14.13 -3.34
CA ALA A 149 -15.60 14.64 -3.15
C ALA A 149 -15.10 14.51 -1.71
N GLU A 150 -15.97 14.65 -0.71
CA GLU A 150 -15.59 14.52 0.70
C GLU A 150 -15.22 13.07 1.03
N ALA A 151 -15.97 12.11 0.51
CA ALA A 151 -15.67 10.68 0.60
C ALA A 151 -14.33 10.35 -0.09
N ILE A 152 -14.04 10.97 -1.24
CA ILE A 152 -12.76 10.85 -1.96
C ILE A 152 -11.59 11.32 -1.12
N GLU A 153 -11.66 12.53 -0.57
CA GLU A 153 -10.60 13.10 0.26
C GLU A 153 -10.39 12.29 1.53
N THR A 154 -11.48 11.90 2.20
CA THR A 154 -11.45 11.10 3.42
C THR A 154 -10.84 9.72 3.17
N ALA A 155 -11.25 9.05 2.09
CA ALA A 155 -10.69 7.76 1.71
C ALA A 155 -9.20 7.87 1.34
N ALA A 156 -8.80 8.90 0.60
CA ALA A 156 -7.41 9.12 0.23
C ALA A 156 -6.53 9.32 1.47
N ALA A 157 -6.94 10.18 2.41
CA ALA A 157 -6.21 10.41 3.66
C ALA A 157 -6.12 9.13 4.52
N ALA A 158 -7.22 8.38 4.63
CA ALA A 158 -7.22 7.12 5.37
C ALA A 158 -6.30 6.08 4.74
N TRP A 159 -6.31 5.93 3.41
CA TRP A 159 -5.42 5.00 2.71
C TRP A 159 -3.94 5.38 2.85
N GLN A 160 -3.60 6.67 2.75
CA GLN A 160 -2.23 7.14 2.98
C GLN A 160 -1.70 6.69 4.34
N LEU A 161 -2.47 6.92 5.41
CA LEU A 161 -2.07 6.53 6.75
C LEU A 161 -1.91 5.00 6.91
N ARG A 162 -2.78 4.21 6.29
CA ARG A 162 -2.70 2.74 6.31
C ARG A 162 -1.49 2.22 5.54
N LEU A 163 -1.25 2.76 4.35
CA LEU A 163 -0.13 2.35 3.50
C LEU A 163 1.23 2.77 4.09
N ASP A 164 1.28 3.89 4.82
CA ASP A 164 2.45 4.26 5.61
C ASP A 164 2.72 3.25 6.73
N ARG A 165 1.68 2.85 7.48
CA ARG A 165 1.81 1.83 8.55
C ARG A 165 2.24 0.46 8.03
N LEU A 166 1.82 0.09 6.81
CA LEU A 166 2.23 -1.17 6.18
C LEU A 166 3.75 -1.32 6.10
N THR A 167 4.50 -0.22 5.96
CA THR A 167 5.97 -0.22 5.99
C THR A 167 6.52 -0.84 7.27
N GLY A 168 5.86 -0.62 8.41
CA GLY A 168 6.27 -1.16 9.71
C GLY A 168 5.95 -2.65 9.91
N GLU A 169 5.05 -3.20 9.09
CA GLU A 169 4.66 -4.62 9.14
C GLU A 169 5.51 -5.52 8.25
N LEU A 170 6.32 -4.92 7.38
CA LEU A 170 7.21 -5.68 6.51
C LEU A 170 8.33 -6.32 7.33
N PRO A 171 8.67 -7.59 7.07
CA PRO A 171 9.85 -8.18 7.68
C PRO A 171 11.09 -7.35 7.29
N PRO A 172 12.10 -7.28 8.17
CA PRO A 172 13.33 -6.57 7.85
C PRO A 172 13.92 -7.15 6.57
N THR A 173 14.20 -6.29 5.59
CA THR A 173 14.80 -6.67 4.33
C THR A 173 16.15 -7.32 4.63
N GLN A 174 16.22 -8.65 4.61
CA GLN A 174 17.50 -9.32 4.70
C GLN A 174 18.25 -8.98 3.42
N PRO A 175 19.50 -8.49 3.49
CA PRO A 175 20.29 -8.33 2.28
C PRO A 175 20.37 -9.71 1.62
N LEU A 176 20.01 -9.79 0.34
CA LEU A 176 20.28 -10.95 -0.50
C LEU A 176 21.75 -11.31 -0.28
N VAL A 177 22.00 -12.38 0.48
CA VAL A 177 23.33 -12.96 0.59
C VAL A 177 23.67 -13.39 -0.82
N SER A 178 24.43 -12.55 -1.52
CA SER A 178 25.21 -12.99 -2.66
C SER A 178 26.10 -14.09 -2.13
N VAL A 179 25.68 -15.34 -2.31
CA VAL A 179 26.55 -16.50 -2.22
C VAL A 179 27.56 -16.33 -3.36
N ARG A 180 28.60 -15.54 -3.12
CA ARG A 180 29.83 -15.61 -3.89
C ARG A 180 30.38 -16.99 -3.57
N GLY A 181 30.17 -17.92 -4.49
CA GLY A 181 30.84 -19.21 -4.50
C GLY A 181 32.34 -18.99 -4.43
N ARG A 182 32.90 -19.05 -3.22
CA ARG A 182 34.22 -19.61 -3.01
C ARG A 182 34.03 -21.11 -3.02
N HIS A 183 34.74 -21.79 -3.90
CA HIS A 183 35.47 -23.06 -3.77
C HIS A 183 36.11 -23.20 -5.16
N GLY A 184 37.42 -22.95 -5.32
CA GLY A 184 38.50 -23.82 -4.85
C GLY A 184 38.60 -24.98 -5.84
N THR A 185 39.69 -25.24 -6.55
CA THR A 185 41.12 -24.96 -6.41
C THR A 185 41.77 -25.18 -7.78
#